data_AF-A0A9E5K4N6-F1
#
_entry.id   AF-A0A9E5K4N6-F1
#
_cell.length_a   1.000
_cell.length_b   1.000
_cell.length_c   1.000
_cell.angle_alpha   90.00
_cell.angle_beta   90.00
_cell.angle_gamma   90.00
#
_symmetry.space_group_name_H-M   'P 1'
#
loop_
_entity.id
_entity.type
_entity.pdbx_description
1 polymer ?
#
loop_
_entity_poly.entity_id
_entity_poly.type
_entity_poly.pdbx_seq_one_letter_code
_entity_poly.pdbx_strand_id
1 'polypeptide(L)'
;GLVSGTHRYQYPEKGMFEYTDCIQIDTSINPGNSGGPLFNMNAELIGINGRGSFDKRSRINSGVGYAISINQIKNFMGHLRAGHFVDHASLGAVVASGFEESALGKVSVSGMIDSDASRRGIKIDDQLLYFAGRPMTSVNQFKNVLGLYPKGWRLPLTYKRELENGSSERKEVLVRLMGSEKMEIGNPNGAPPVPVEPKPMPMPLPKGQIPPKAPGPKLPTGPAAKLYEAKPGYANYYFNKLEKEKLLNNFKKNGDFSSLSGNWQVQTTGKIGDKGRQAVVVLRILAKGAKDAKNDLVQGIFDGIDFSVEPLAVEQVGKVLKDPPGSGGLLVAFFQLRQLLAYGEKGFVGDFSHGGIEPYYTPSENTLKPNFAAQRIDAEVLRTNLAGVNTKWYFNPADSKLLGYEVSTDREDDPCEIHFSDYKKDS
;
A
#
# COMPACT_ATOMS: atom_id res chain seq x y z
N GLY A 1 -31.73 -9.08 -14.63
CA GLY A 1 -32.25 -9.49 -13.32
C GLY A 1 -32.17 -8.33 -12.35
N LEU A 2 -32.27 -8.63 -11.06
CA LEU A 2 -32.24 -7.72 -9.92
C LEU A 2 -30.99 -7.97 -9.07
N VAL A 3 -30.58 -6.94 -8.33
CA VAL A 3 -29.62 -7.08 -7.23
C VAL A 3 -30.39 -7.58 -6.01
N SER A 4 -30.18 -8.82 -5.63
CA SER A 4 -30.84 -9.44 -4.46
C SER A 4 -30.04 -9.27 -3.17
N GLY A 5 -28.82 -8.74 -3.24
CA GLY A 5 -28.01 -8.43 -2.06
C GLY A 5 -26.67 -7.78 -2.40
N THR A 6 -26.18 -6.95 -1.50
CA THR A 6 -24.85 -6.35 -1.54
C THR A 6 -24.02 -6.81 -0.34
N HIS A 7 -22.72 -6.53 -0.36
CA HIS A 7 -21.79 -6.90 0.71
C HIS A 7 -21.75 -8.40 1.02
N ARG A 8 -21.97 -9.22 -0.01
CA ARG A 8 -22.05 -10.67 0.14
C ARG A 8 -20.65 -11.25 0.16
N TYR A 9 -20.46 -12.23 1.03
CA TYR A 9 -19.22 -12.96 1.15
C TYR A 9 -19.43 -14.37 0.59
N GLN A 10 -18.62 -14.77 -0.39
CA GLN A 10 -18.66 -16.11 -0.93
C GLN A 10 -17.34 -16.81 -0.66
N TYR A 11 -17.40 -17.79 0.24
CA TYR A 11 -16.25 -18.58 0.68
C TYR A 11 -15.63 -19.34 -0.52
N PRO A 12 -14.29 -19.48 -0.57
CA PRO A 12 -13.62 -20.24 -1.61
C PRO A 12 -14.10 -21.70 -1.61
N GLU A 13 -14.40 -22.25 -2.79
CA GLU A 13 -14.74 -23.67 -2.94
C GLU A 13 -13.69 -24.35 -3.81
N LYS A 14 -13.08 -25.44 -3.32
CA LYS A 14 -12.19 -26.35 -4.08
C LYS A 14 -11.27 -25.66 -5.10
N GLY A 15 -10.31 -24.87 -4.62
CA GLY A 15 -9.30 -24.22 -5.46
C GLY A 15 -9.78 -22.97 -6.22
N MET A 16 -11.02 -22.53 -6.00
CA MET A 16 -11.54 -21.27 -6.53
C MET A 16 -11.19 -20.09 -5.61
N PHE A 17 -11.01 -18.91 -6.20
CA PHE A 17 -10.75 -17.67 -5.48
C PHE A 17 -11.94 -17.26 -4.60
N GLU A 18 -11.63 -16.65 -3.46
CA GLU A 18 -12.58 -16.02 -2.55
C GLU A 18 -13.20 -14.77 -3.22
N TYR A 19 -14.50 -14.57 -3.01
CA TYR A 19 -15.21 -13.38 -3.50
C TYR A 19 -15.62 -12.55 -2.29
N THR A 20 -14.90 -11.45 -2.09
CA THR A 20 -15.19 -10.48 -1.05
C THR A 20 -16.10 -9.37 -1.57
N ASP A 21 -17.06 -8.95 -0.73
CA ASP A 21 -17.95 -7.81 -0.89
C ASP A 21 -18.74 -7.81 -2.21
N CYS A 22 -19.10 -9.00 -2.67
CA CYS A 22 -19.70 -9.18 -3.99
C CYS A 22 -21.19 -8.77 -4.02
N ILE A 23 -21.64 -8.46 -5.23
CA ILE A 23 -23.03 -8.17 -5.55
C ILE A 23 -23.70 -9.51 -5.91
N GLN A 24 -24.79 -9.83 -5.22
CA GLN A 24 -25.61 -10.99 -5.55
C GLN A 24 -26.74 -10.56 -6.48
N ILE A 25 -26.89 -11.29 -7.58
CA ILE A 25 -27.88 -11.05 -8.62
C ILE A 25 -28.64 -12.32 -8.96
N ASP A 26 -29.87 -12.18 -9.43
CA ASP A 26 -30.67 -13.30 -9.96
C ASP A 26 -30.51 -13.48 -11.50
N THR A 27 -29.69 -12.63 -12.12
CA THR A 27 -29.40 -12.72 -13.55
C THR A 27 -28.67 -14.03 -13.85
N SER A 28 -29.11 -14.75 -14.88
CA SER A 28 -28.50 -16.00 -15.31
C SER A 28 -27.03 -15.81 -15.69
N ILE A 29 -26.13 -16.40 -14.90
CA ILE A 29 -24.69 -16.46 -15.16
C ILE A 29 -24.31 -17.90 -15.48
N ASN A 30 -23.83 -18.14 -16.70
CA ASN A 30 -23.34 -19.44 -17.16
C ASN A 30 -21.85 -19.33 -17.50
N PRO A 31 -21.11 -20.45 -17.59
CA PRO A 31 -19.75 -20.45 -18.11
C PRO A 31 -19.68 -19.70 -19.46
N GLY A 32 -18.72 -18.79 -19.59
CA GLY A 32 -18.63 -17.86 -20.74
C GLY A 32 -19.06 -16.42 -20.41
N ASN A 33 -19.93 -16.22 -19.40
CA ASN A 33 -20.29 -14.88 -18.93
C ASN A 33 -19.30 -14.32 -17.90
N SER A 34 -18.51 -15.18 -17.25
CA SER A 34 -17.47 -14.80 -16.29
C SER A 34 -16.44 -13.87 -16.93
N GLY A 35 -16.18 -12.73 -16.30
CA GLY A 35 -15.37 -11.64 -16.84
C GLY A 35 -16.17 -10.59 -17.62
N GLY A 36 -17.43 -10.87 -17.95
CA GLY A 36 -18.32 -9.92 -18.61
C GLY A 36 -18.87 -8.83 -17.66
N PRO A 37 -19.30 -7.69 -18.22
CA PRO A 37 -19.80 -6.57 -17.42
C PRO A 37 -21.20 -6.81 -16.85
N LEU A 38 -21.47 -6.18 -15.70
CA LEU A 38 -22.79 -6.03 -15.10
C LEU A 38 -23.16 -4.54 -15.11
N PHE A 39 -24.26 -4.19 -15.78
CA PHE A 39 -24.74 -2.81 -15.90
C PHE A 39 -26.04 -2.58 -15.12
N ASN A 40 -26.26 -1.36 -14.63
CA ASN A 40 -27.56 -0.91 -14.14
C ASN A 40 -28.44 -0.37 -15.30
N MET A 41 -29.67 0.06 -15.00
CA MET A 41 -30.61 0.58 -16.01
C MET A 41 -30.15 1.85 -16.72
N ASN A 42 -29.18 2.58 -16.15
CA ASN A 42 -28.56 3.76 -16.76
C ASN A 42 -27.34 3.40 -17.63
N ALA A 43 -27.10 2.11 -17.90
CA ALA A 43 -25.91 1.60 -18.57
C ALA A 43 -24.58 1.90 -17.86
N GLU A 44 -24.61 2.13 -16.55
CA GLU A 44 -23.41 2.30 -15.74
C GLU A 44 -22.87 0.93 -15.31
N LEU A 45 -21.56 0.72 -15.47
CA LEU A 45 -20.89 -0.51 -15.05
C LEU A 45 -20.87 -0.58 -13.53
N ILE A 46 -21.60 -1.53 -12.94
CA ILE A 46 -21.69 -1.71 -11.48
C ILE A 46 -20.86 -2.90 -10.97
N GLY A 47 -20.45 -3.82 -11.85
CA GLY A 47 -19.59 -4.93 -11.47
C GLY A 47 -19.13 -5.78 -12.65
N ILE A 48 -18.33 -6.80 -12.35
CA ILE A 48 -17.89 -7.82 -13.30
C ILE A 48 -18.44 -9.17 -12.85
N ASN A 49 -19.19 -9.82 -13.73
CA ASN A 49 -19.76 -11.13 -13.48
C ASN A 49 -18.63 -12.12 -13.23
N GLY A 50 -18.69 -12.84 -12.11
CA GLY A 50 -17.63 -13.78 -11.77
C GLY A 50 -18.14 -15.20 -11.67
N ARG A 51 -18.90 -15.50 -10.62
CA ARG A 51 -19.30 -16.87 -10.27
C ARG A 51 -20.81 -17.04 -10.26
N GLY A 52 -21.32 -18.10 -10.90
CA GLY A 52 -22.67 -18.62 -10.67
C GLY A 52 -22.67 -19.64 -9.53
N SER A 53 -23.76 -19.71 -8.76
CA SER A 53 -24.04 -20.86 -7.91
C SER A 53 -24.58 -21.98 -8.79
N PHE A 54 -23.91 -23.13 -8.78
CA PHE A 54 -24.27 -24.30 -9.58
C PHE A 54 -24.63 -25.46 -8.68
N ASP A 55 -25.71 -26.16 -9.00
CA ASP A 55 -26.02 -27.44 -8.34
C ASP A 55 -24.90 -28.46 -8.65
N LYS A 56 -24.46 -29.20 -7.61
CA LYS A 56 -23.33 -30.14 -7.62
C LYS A 56 -23.44 -31.24 -8.68
N ARG A 57 -24.65 -31.50 -9.20
CA ARG A 57 -24.92 -32.59 -10.14
C ARG A 57 -25.06 -32.17 -11.60
N SER A 58 -25.36 -30.90 -11.91
CA SER A 58 -25.84 -30.57 -13.26
C SER A 58 -25.26 -29.31 -13.92
N ARG A 59 -24.36 -28.54 -13.28
CA ARG A 59 -23.94 -27.20 -13.79
C ARG A 59 -25.13 -26.30 -14.18
N ILE A 60 -26.30 -26.52 -13.59
CA ILE A 60 -27.50 -25.70 -13.80
C ILE A 60 -27.38 -24.51 -12.86
N ASN A 61 -27.52 -23.31 -13.40
CA ASN A 61 -27.56 -22.06 -12.63
C ASN A 61 -28.73 -22.13 -11.64
N SER A 62 -28.47 -21.94 -10.35
CA SER A 62 -29.50 -22.03 -9.30
C SER A 62 -30.35 -20.75 -9.14
N GLY A 63 -30.30 -19.83 -10.12
CA GLY A 63 -30.88 -18.50 -10.06
C GLY A 63 -30.08 -17.49 -9.22
N VAL A 64 -28.83 -17.80 -8.86
CA VAL A 64 -27.99 -16.92 -8.03
C VAL A 64 -26.61 -16.76 -8.66
N GLY A 65 -26.25 -15.52 -8.99
CA GLY A 65 -24.97 -15.11 -9.51
C GLY A 65 -24.28 -14.10 -8.60
N TYR A 66 -22.96 -14.03 -8.71
CA TYR A 66 -22.11 -13.12 -7.95
C TYR A 66 -21.20 -12.32 -8.88
N ALA A 67 -21.19 -11.01 -8.69
CA ALA A 67 -20.35 -10.07 -9.41
C ALA A 67 -19.39 -9.34 -8.45
N ILE A 68 -18.15 -9.15 -8.89
CA ILE A 68 -17.17 -8.30 -8.19
C ILE A 68 -17.60 -6.85 -8.42
N SER A 69 -17.78 -6.10 -7.33
CA SER A 69 -18.20 -4.69 -7.41
C SER A 69 -17.18 -3.84 -8.17
N ILE A 70 -17.65 -2.92 -9.01
CA ILE A 70 -16.76 -1.96 -9.68
C ILE A 70 -15.98 -1.10 -8.68
N ASN A 71 -16.56 -0.84 -7.50
CA ASN A 71 -15.89 -0.07 -6.45
C ASN A 71 -14.68 -0.81 -5.86
N GLN A 72 -14.77 -2.13 -5.73
CA GLN A 72 -13.61 -2.95 -5.35
C GLN A 72 -12.55 -2.90 -6.45
N ILE A 73 -12.94 -3.12 -7.70
CA ILE A 73 -12.00 -3.12 -8.85
C ILE A 73 -11.25 -1.79 -8.93
N LYS A 74 -11.94 -0.65 -8.73
CA LYS A 74 -11.34 0.69 -8.73
C LYS A 74 -10.15 0.82 -7.76
N ASN A 75 -10.16 0.12 -6.62
CA ASN A 75 -9.02 0.14 -5.68
C ASN A 75 -7.74 -0.45 -6.29
N PHE A 76 -7.86 -1.39 -7.23
CA PHE A 76 -6.74 -2.08 -7.89
C PHE A 76 -6.36 -1.44 -9.23
N MET A 77 -7.26 -0.70 -9.87
CA MET A 77 -7.08 -0.15 -11.21
C MET A 77 -5.84 0.72 -11.36
N GLY A 78 -5.51 1.55 -10.36
CA GLY A 78 -4.32 2.41 -10.40
C GLY A 78 -3.03 1.58 -10.54
N HIS A 79 -2.89 0.54 -9.73
CA HIS A 79 -1.75 -0.38 -9.78
C HIS A 79 -1.69 -1.17 -11.08
N LEU A 80 -2.84 -1.69 -11.56
CA LEU A 80 -2.92 -2.45 -12.80
C LEU A 80 -2.56 -1.60 -14.03
N ARG A 81 -3.01 -0.34 -14.08
CA ARG A 81 -2.63 0.62 -15.13
C ARG A 81 -1.13 0.92 -15.11
N ALA A 82 -0.55 1.00 -13.92
CA ALA A 82 0.89 1.12 -13.73
C ALA A 82 1.65 -0.19 -14.00
N GLY A 83 0.98 -1.27 -14.44
CA GLY A 83 1.63 -2.53 -14.81
C GLY A 83 2.13 -3.36 -13.62
N HIS A 84 1.74 -3.03 -12.39
CA HIS A 84 2.15 -3.75 -11.19
C HIS A 84 1.38 -5.06 -11.02
N PHE A 85 2.03 -6.04 -10.41
CA PHE A 85 1.32 -7.15 -9.78
C PHE A 85 0.57 -6.64 -8.54
N VAL A 86 -0.68 -7.09 -8.40
CA VAL A 86 -1.54 -6.69 -7.29
C VAL A 86 -1.88 -7.90 -6.43
N ASP A 87 -1.79 -7.71 -5.12
CA ASP A 87 -2.23 -8.68 -4.13
C ASP A 87 -3.23 -8.01 -3.20
N HIS A 88 -4.14 -8.82 -2.66
CA HIS A 88 -5.03 -8.40 -1.58
C HIS A 88 -4.24 -8.15 -0.29
N ALA A 89 -4.77 -7.23 0.50
CA ALA A 89 -4.21 -6.84 1.77
C ALA A 89 -4.32 -7.93 2.85
N SER A 90 -3.39 -7.87 3.80
CA SER A 90 -3.48 -8.48 5.12
C SER A 90 -3.18 -7.42 6.19
N LEU A 91 -3.71 -7.64 7.40
CA LEU A 91 -3.41 -6.81 8.56
C LEU A 91 -2.18 -7.32 9.35
N GLY A 92 -1.77 -8.58 9.14
CA GLY A 92 -0.82 -9.25 10.04
C GLY A 92 -1.45 -9.73 11.36
N ALA A 93 -2.78 -9.75 11.43
CA ALA A 93 -3.53 -10.17 12.62
C ALA A 93 -4.36 -11.42 12.33
N VAL A 94 -4.41 -12.33 13.31
CA VAL A 94 -5.44 -13.37 13.40
C VAL A 94 -6.58 -12.80 14.24
N VAL A 95 -7.81 -12.96 13.76
CA VAL A 95 -8.99 -12.49 14.48
C VAL A 95 -9.94 -13.63 14.80
N ALA A 96 -10.60 -13.54 15.95
CA ALA A 96 -11.60 -14.46 16.43
C ALA A 96 -12.92 -13.73 16.71
N SER A 97 -14.00 -14.51 16.82
CA SER A 97 -15.27 -13.97 17.30
C SER A 97 -15.12 -13.65 18.78
N GLY A 98 -15.34 -12.39 19.15
CA GLY A 98 -15.36 -11.95 20.53
C GLY A 98 -16.59 -12.46 21.29
N PHE A 99 -16.52 -12.44 22.62
CA PHE A 99 -17.58 -12.96 23.50
C PHE A 99 -18.61 -11.89 23.92
N GLU A 100 -18.47 -10.64 23.50
CA GLU A 100 -19.42 -9.57 23.87
C GLU A 100 -20.78 -9.69 23.14
N GLU A 101 -21.87 -9.45 23.88
CA GLU A 101 -23.24 -9.41 23.34
C GLU A 101 -23.55 -8.14 22.52
N SER A 102 -22.70 -7.11 22.61
CA SER A 102 -22.87 -5.85 21.87
C SER A 102 -22.74 -6.06 20.35
N ALA A 103 -23.45 -5.27 19.55
CA ALA A 103 -23.47 -5.43 18.09
C ALA A 103 -22.13 -5.08 17.39
N LEU A 104 -21.26 -4.31 18.06
CA LEU A 104 -19.92 -3.89 17.60
C LEU A 104 -18.89 -4.42 18.61
N GLY A 105 -17.72 -4.92 18.16
CA GLY A 105 -16.72 -5.51 19.06
C GLY A 105 -16.71 -7.04 19.09
N LYS A 106 -17.49 -7.68 18.19
CA LYS A 106 -17.50 -9.14 17.98
C LYS A 106 -16.27 -9.68 17.26
N VAL A 107 -15.27 -8.86 16.99
CA VAL A 107 -14.02 -9.26 16.34
C VAL A 107 -12.89 -8.88 17.27
N SER A 108 -12.23 -9.86 17.88
CA SER A 108 -11.05 -9.64 18.72
C SER A 108 -9.79 -10.12 18.02
N VAL A 109 -8.67 -9.46 18.27
CA VAL A 109 -7.36 -9.92 17.83
C VAL A 109 -6.94 -11.11 18.69
N SER A 110 -6.71 -12.27 18.07
CA SER A 110 -6.28 -13.50 18.76
C SER A 110 -4.81 -13.87 18.48
N GLY A 111 -4.17 -13.15 17.56
CA GLY A 111 -2.75 -13.33 17.22
C GLY A 111 -2.27 -12.17 16.37
N MET A 112 -0.97 -11.89 16.42
CA MET A 112 -0.36 -10.77 15.72
C MET A 112 1.07 -11.13 15.32
N ILE A 113 1.44 -10.88 14.06
CA ILE A 113 2.83 -10.91 13.61
C ILE A 113 3.41 -9.50 13.58
N ASP A 114 4.72 -9.38 13.38
CA ASP A 114 5.33 -8.07 13.14
C ASP A 114 4.74 -7.43 11.87
N SER A 115 4.15 -6.25 12.04
CA SER A 115 3.36 -5.56 11.03
C SER A 115 3.21 -4.09 11.41
N ASP A 116 2.77 -3.24 10.47
CA ASP A 116 2.43 -1.86 10.82
C ASP A 116 1.31 -1.83 11.87
N ALA A 117 0.37 -2.78 11.84
CA ALA A 117 -0.68 -2.91 12.83
C ALA A 117 -0.13 -3.07 14.27
N SER A 118 0.83 -3.98 14.48
CA SER A 118 1.47 -4.16 15.78
C SER A 118 2.25 -2.91 16.21
N ARG A 119 2.96 -2.25 15.27
CA ARG A 119 3.71 -1.01 15.52
C ARG A 119 2.81 0.18 15.87
N ARG A 120 1.61 0.26 15.31
CA ARG A 120 0.56 1.23 15.73
C ARG A 120 -0.05 0.90 17.09
N GLY A 121 0.43 -0.14 17.75
CA GLY A 121 0.12 -0.47 19.14
C GLY A 121 -1.10 -1.36 19.30
N ILE A 122 -1.58 -2.01 18.23
CA ILE A 122 -2.64 -3.01 18.30
C ILE A 122 -2.08 -4.29 18.92
N LYS A 123 -2.83 -4.88 19.85
CA LYS A 123 -2.42 -6.04 20.64
C LYS A 123 -3.48 -7.14 20.57
N ILE A 124 -3.08 -8.32 21.02
CA ILE A 124 -4.02 -9.40 21.33
C ILE A 124 -5.08 -8.89 22.33
N ASP A 125 -6.30 -9.39 22.19
CA ASP A 125 -7.52 -9.03 22.93
C ASP A 125 -8.13 -7.66 22.60
N ASP A 126 -7.48 -6.83 21.77
CA ASP A 126 -8.13 -5.63 21.24
C ASP A 126 -9.35 -6.01 20.38
N GLN A 127 -10.44 -5.29 20.58
CA GLN A 127 -11.67 -5.44 19.81
C GLN A 127 -11.67 -4.50 18.61
N LEU A 128 -11.75 -5.04 17.40
CA LEU A 128 -11.85 -4.25 16.18
C LEU A 128 -13.29 -3.75 16.03
N LEU A 129 -13.44 -2.42 15.93
CA LEU A 129 -14.76 -1.78 15.83
C LEU A 129 -15.07 -1.35 14.40
N TYR A 130 -14.11 -0.69 13.73
CA TYR A 130 -14.26 -0.20 12.37
C TYR A 130 -12.97 -0.42 11.58
N PHE A 131 -13.10 -0.74 10.31
CA PHE A 131 -11.98 -0.80 9.37
C PHE A 131 -12.38 -0.14 8.04
N ALA A 132 -11.56 0.80 7.59
CA ALA A 132 -11.82 1.61 6.40
C ALA A 132 -13.23 2.26 6.39
N GLY A 133 -13.68 2.72 7.57
CA GLY A 133 -15.00 3.33 7.77
C GLY A 133 -16.19 2.36 7.85
N ARG A 134 -15.97 1.04 7.74
CA ARG A 134 -17.02 0.02 7.86
C ARG A 134 -17.02 -0.61 9.25
N PRO A 135 -18.19 -0.91 9.85
CA PRO A 135 -18.27 -1.58 11.15
C PRO A 135 -17.81 -3.04 11.05
N MET A 136 -17.15 -3.55 12.09
CA MET A 136 -16.67 -4.93 12.20
C MET A 136 -17.55 -5.72 13.18
N THR A 137 -18.65 -6.29 12.68
CA THR A 137 -19.62 -7.05 13.50
C THR A 137 -19.42 -8.56 13.46
N SER A 138 -18.52 -9.06 12.60
CA SER A 138 -18.14 -10.47 12.54
C SER A 138 -16.77 -10.67 11.89
N VAL A 139 -16.11 -11.79 12.19
CA VAL A 139 -14.85 -12.18 11.56
C VAL A 139 -14.97 -12.27 10.04
N ASN A 140 -16.10 -12.81 9.54
CA ASN A 140 -16.36 -12.90 8.11
C ASN A 140 -16.44 -11.51 7.49
N GLN A 141 -17.15 -10.57 8.12
CA GLN A 141 -17.20 -9.19 7.64
C GLN A 141 -15.82 -8.53 7.64
N PHE A 142 -15.00 -8.74 8.66
CA PHE A 142 -13.63 -8.22 8.68
C PHE A 142 -12.80 -8.74 7.51
N LYS A 143 -12.77 -10.07 7.30
CA LYS A 143 -12.07 -10.68 6.15
C LYS A 143 -12.61 -10.15 4.81
N ASN A 144 -13.94 -9.99 4.73
CA ASN A 144 -14.63 -9.46 3.57
C ASN A 144 -14.16 -8.03 3.22
N VAL A 145 -14.09 -7.15 4.23
CA VAL A 145 -13.65 -5.76 4.03
C VAL A 145 -12.15 -5.69 3.77
N LEU A 146 -11.34 -6.50 4.45
CA LEU A 146 -9.89 -6.55 4.24
C LEU A 146 -9.54 -6.92 2.80
N GLY A 147 -10.24 -7.90 2.23
CA GLY A 147 -10.06 -8.33 0.83
C GLY A 147 -10.47 -7.29 -0.22
N LEU A 148 -10.99 -6.12 0.16
CA LEU A 148 -11.32 -5.05 -0.80
C LEU A 148 -10.11 -4.23 -1.25
N TYR A 149 -9.03 -4.27 -0.47
CA TYR A 149 -7.96 -3.30 -0.59
C TYR A 149 -6.65 -3.96 -1.05
N PRO A 150 -5.85 -3.25 -1.87
CA PRO A 150 -4.54 -3.73 -2.26
C PRO A 150 -3.55 -3.64 -1.09
N LYS A 151 -2.53 -4.50 -1.13
CA LYS A 151 -1.37 -4.36 -0.23
C LYS A 151 -0.71 -3.00 -0.35
N GLY A 152 -0.13 -2.51 0.73
CA GLY A 152 0.62 -1.26 0.79
C GLY A 152 -0.23 0.00 0.98
N TRP A 153 -1.56 -0.08 0.82
CA TRP A 153 -2.47 1.01 1.16
C TRP A 153 -2.49 1.26 2.67
N ARG A 154 -2.61 2.53 3.06
CA ARG A 154 -2.81 2.96 4.45
C ARG A 154 -4.29 3.27 4.68
N LEU A 155 -4.91 2.67 5.69
CA LEU A 155 -6.35 2.81 5.94
C LEU A 155 -6.65 2.99 7.43
N PRO A 156 -7.74 3.70 7.79
CA PRO A 156 -8.12 3.89 9.18
C PRO A 156 -8.65 2.57 9.78
N LEU A 157 -8.18 2.28 11.00
CA LEU A 157 -8.66 1.21 11.85
C LEU A 157 -9.05 1.80 13.20
N THR A 158 -10.25 1.47 13.66
CA THR A 158 -10.72 1.79 15.02
C THR A 158 -10.78 0.53 15.84
N TYR A 159 -10.18 0.55 17.02
CA TYR A 159 -10.24 -0.55 17.98
C TYR A 159 -10.56 -0.05 19.39
N LYS A 160 -11.05 -0.97 20.22
CA LYS A 160 -11.30 -0.78 21.65
C LYS A 160 -10.35 -1.70 22.42
N ARG A 161 -9.72 -1.14 23.45
CA ARG A 161 -8.87 -1.86 24.40
C ARG A 161 -9.49 -1.81 25.78
N GLU A 162 -9.67 -2.96 26.40
CA GLU A 162 -9.93 -3.04 27.83
C GLU A 162 -8.61 -2.87 28.60
N LEU A 163 -8.63 -2.05 29.65
CA LEU A 163 -7.49 -1.78 30.51
C LEU A 163 -7.62 -2.58 31.82
N GLU A 164 -6.50 -2.84 32.48
CA GLU A 164 -6.47 -3.63 33.73
C GLU A 164 -7.34 -3.05 34.85
N ASN A 165 -7.59 -1.74 34.83
CA ASN A 165 -8.46 -1.05 35.79
C ASN A 165 -9.97 -1.20 35.48
N GLY A 166 -10.34 -2.00 34.48
CA GLY A 166 -11.73 -2.23 34.05
C GLY A 166 -12.34 -1.10 33.21
N SER A 167 -11.55 -0.09 32.83
CA SER A 167 -11.98 0.93 31.86
C SER A 167 -11.61 0.52 30.43
N SER A 168 -12.29 1.11 29.43
CA SER A 168 -11.96 0.89 28.02
C SER A 168 -11.50 2.15 27.32
N GLU A 169 -10.58 1.99 26.37
CA GLU A 169 -10.07 3.07 25.52
C GLU A 169 -10.40 2.76 24.05
N ARG A 170 -10.95 3.75 23.34
CA ARG A 170 -11.16 3.68 21.89
C ARG A 170 -10.04 4.43 21.18
N LYS A 171 -9.37 3.77 20.23
CA LYS A 171 -8.31 4.35 19.40
C LYS A 171 -8.67 4.27 17.93
N GLU A 172 -8.31 5.31 17.20
CA GLU A 172 -8.41 5.35 15.74
C GLU A 172 -7.04 5.70 15.16
N VAL A 173 -6.52 4.80 14.33
CA VAL A 173 -5.14 4.87 13.80
C VAL A 173 -5.14 4.58 12.30
N LEU A 174 -4.16 5.11 11.60
CA LEU A 174 -3.87 4.72 10.22
C LEU A 174 -2.93 3.51 10.25
N VAL A 175 -3.31 2.44 9.55
CA VAL A 175 -2.51 1.21 9.45
C VAL A 175 -2.15 0.94 8.00
N ARG A 176 -0.87 0.68 7.73
CA ARG A 176 -0.38 0.23 6.43
C ARG A 176 -0.61 -1.27 6.28
N LEU A 177 -1.32 -1.64 5.22
CA LEU A 177 -1.64 -3.01 4.91
C LEU A 177 -0.44 -3.73 4.31
N MET A 178 -0.19 -4.95 4.75
CA MET A 178 0.83 -5.83 4.15
C MET A 178 0.21 -6.73 3.07
N GLY A 179 1.03 -7.48 2.35
CA GLY A 179 0.54 -8.51 1.44
C GLY A 179 0.01 -9.72 2.20
N SER A 180 -1.00 -10.39 1.67
CA SER A 180 -1.35 -11.74 2.12
C SER A 180 -0.23 -12.70 1.72
N GLU A 181 0.79 -12.84 2.57
CA GLU A 181 1.67 -13.99 2.48
C GLU A 181 0.88 -15.23 2.88
N LYS A 182 1.01 -16.33 2.11
CA LYS A 182 0.56 -17.65 2.54
C LYS A 182 1.48 -18.14 3.67
N MET A 183 1.57 -17.42 4.77
CA MET A 183 2.15 -17.95 5.99
C MET A 183 1.07 -18.79 6.68
N GLU A 184 1.35 -20.07 6.85
CA GLU A 184 0.60 -20.93 7.76
C GLU A 184 0.85 -20.42 9.19
N ILE A 185 0.07 -19.43 9.61
CA ILE A 185 -0.02 -19.09 11.02
C ILE A 185 -0.84 -20.22 11.66
N GLY A 186 -0.14 -21.14 12.31
CA GLY A 186 -0.73 -22.30 12.97
C GLY A 186 -1.88 -21.89 13.87
N ASN A 187 -3.08 -22.37 13.57
CA ASN A 187 -4.24 -22.22 14.44
C ASN A 187 -4.01 -23.12 15.67
N PRO A 188 -3.89 -22.60 16.90
CA PRO A 188 -3.66 -23.44 18.09
C PRO A 188 -4.78 -24.44 18.35
N ASN A 189 -5.98 -24.21 17.79
CA ASN A 189 -7.17 -25.04 17.98
C ASN A 189 -7.80 -25.53 16.65
N GLY A 190 -7.05 -25.52 15.54
CA GLY A 190 -7.51 -26.02 14.26
C GLY A 190 -7.07 -27.47 14.03
N ALA A 191 -7.99 -28.34 13.58
CA ALA A 191 -7.58 -29.64 13.03
C ALA A 191 -6.54 -29.42 11.92
N PRO A 192 -5.48 -30.26 11.83
CA PRO A 192 -4.42 -30.09 10.85
C PRO A 192 -5.01 -30.04 9.43
N PRO A 193 -4.43 -29.23 8.51
CA PRO A 193 -4.90 -29.16 7.14
C PRO A 193 -4.93 -30.57 6.54
N VAL A 194 -6.05 -30.94 5.92
CA VAL A 194 -6.15 -32.19 5.16
C VAL A 194 -5.09 -32.11 4.06
N PRO A 195 -4.14 -33.06 3.98
CA PRO A 195 -3.11 -33.03 2.96
C PRO A 195 -3.79 -33.01 1.59
N VAL A 196 -3.54 -31.96 0.82
CA VAL A 196 -3.81 -32.00 -0.62
C VAL A 196 -2.83 -33.02 -1.17
N GLU A 197 -3.33 -34.16 -1.67
CA GLU A 197 -2.47 -35.15 -2.33
C GLU A 197 -1.57 -34.43 -3.35
N PRO A 198 -0.24 -34.56 -3.24
CA PRO A 198 0.66 -33.96 -4.20
C PRO A 198 0.30 -34.50 -5.58
N LYS A 199 0.13 -33.60 -6.57
CA LYS A 199 0.19 -34.05 -7.97
C LYS A 199 1.47 -34.87 -8.14
N PRO A 200 1.44 -36.04 -8.80
CA PRO A 200 2.62 -36.87 -8.94
C PRO A 200 3.77 -36.03 -9.50
N MET A 201 4.87 -35.95 -8.75
CA MET A 201 6.07 -35.25 -9.20
C MET A 201 6.60 -35.97 -10.45
N PRO A 202 7.03 -35.24 -11.50
CA PRO A 202 7.81 -35.84 -12.57
C PRO A 202 9.03 -36.55 -11.97
N MET A 203 9.40 -37.71 -12.53
CA MET A 203 10.56 -38.47 -12.06
C MET A 203 11.81 -37.59 -11.96
N PRO A 204 12.70 -37.80 -10.96
CA PRO A 204 13.94 -37.06 -10.85
C PRO A 204 14.78 -37.23 -12.11
N LEU A 205 15.26 -36.11 -12.68
CA LEU A 205 16.23 -36.14 -13.77
C LEU A 205 17.52 -36.85 -13.30
N PRO A 206 18.19 -37.64 -14.15
CA PRO A 206 19.50 -38.23 -13.84
C PRO A 206 20.50 -37.17 -13.38
N LYS A 207 21.31 -37.50 -12.37
CA LYS A 207 22.35 -36.60 -11.81
C LYS A 207 23.23 -36.03 -12.93
N GLY A 208 23.26 -34.70 -13.06
CA GLY A 208 24.10 -33.98 -14.01
C GLY A 208 23.35 -33.18 -15.09
N GLN A 209 22.02 -33.32 -15.20
CA GLN A 209 21.23 -32.46 -16.09
C GLN A 209 20.58 -31.32 -15.31
N ILE A 210 20.99 -30.08 -15.61
CA ILE A 210 20.23 -28.88 -15.24
C ILE A 210 18.90 -28.97 -16.00
N PRO A 211 17.73 -28.83 -15.34
CA PRO A 211 16.47 -28.77 -16.06
C PRO A 211 16.57 -27.71 -17.16
N PRO A 212 16.08 -27.96 -18.39
CA PRO A 212 16.05 -26.91 -19.39
C PRO A 212 15.35 -25.69 -18.80
N LYS A 213 16.04 -24.55 -18.80
CA LYS A 213 15.47 -23.28 -18.33
C LYS A 213 14.12 -23.13 -19.00
N ALA A 214 13.05 -23.04 -18.20
CA ALA A 214 11.71 -22.90 -18.75
C ALA A 214 11.74 -21.80 -19.82
N PRO A 215 11.21 -22.04 -21.03
CA PRO A 215 11.25 -21.06 -22.09
C PRO A 215 10.67 -19.76 -21.54
N GLY A 216 11.40 -18.66 -21.75
CA GLY A 216 10.94 -17.34 -21.35
C GLY A 216 9.56 -17.04 -21.95
N PRO A 217 8.79 -16.12 -21.34
CA PRO A 217 7.48 -15.76 -21.87
C PRO A 217 7.58 -15.40 -23.36
N LYS A 218 6.67 -15.93 -24.16
CA LYS A 218 6.63 -15.61 -25.60
C LYS A 218 6.43 -14.11 -25.76
N LEU A 219 7.33 -13.47 -26.51
CA LEU A 219 7.19 -12.06 -26.83
C LEU A 219 5.92 -11.84 -27.68
N PRO A 220 5.17 -10.75 -27.44
CA PRO A 220 4.01 -10.43 -28.24
C PRO A 220 4.39 -10.18 -29.69
N THR A 221 3.53 -10.59 -30.61
CA THR A 221 3.68 -10.38 -32.05
C THR A 221 2.57 -9.49 -32.58
N GLY A 222 2.73 -8.96 -33.81
CA GLY A 222 1.76 -8.08 -34.45
C GLY A 222 1.81 -6.62 -33.98
N PRO A 223 0.79 -5.80 -34.32
CA PRO A 223 0.84 -4.35 -34.14
C PRO A 223 0.99 -3.88 -32.68
N ALA A 224 0.59 -4.70 -31.71
CA ALA A 224 0.69 -4.41 -30.29
C ALA A 224 2.08 -4.73 -29.70
N ALA A 225 2.98 -5.39 -30.44
CA ALA A 225 4.33 -5.71 -29.96
C ALA A 225 5.11 -4.44 -29.54
N LYS A 226 4.83 -3.29 -30.19
CA LYS A 226 5.41 -1.98 -29.83
C LYS A 226 4.96 -1.43 -28.47
N LEU A 227 3.88 -1.99 -27.91
CA LEU A 227 3.31 -1.59 -26.61
C LEU A 227 3.80 -2.50 -25.48
N TYR A 228 4.83 -3.32 -25.72
CA TYR A 228 5.39 -4.22 -24.74
C TYR A 228 6.81 -3.82 -24.38
N GLU A 229 7.05 -3.67 -23.08
CA GLU A 229 8.39 -3.45 -22.53
C GLU A 229 8.56 -4.39 -21.32
N ALA A 230 9.54 -5.30 -21.41
CA ALA A 230 9.82 -6.25 -20.35
C ALA A 230 10.64 -5.57 -19.25
N LYS A 231 10.16 -5.63 -18.00
CA LYS A 231 10.91 -5.24 -16.80
C LYS A 231 10.51 -6.16 -15.64
N PRO A 232 11.48 -6.73 -14.89
CA PRO A 232 11.16 -7.52 -13.70
C PRO A 232 10.26 -6.75 -12.72
N GLY A 233 9.26 -7.44 -12.18
CA GLY A 233 8.27 -6.84 -11.27
C GLY A 233 7.07 -6.18 -11.96
N TYR A 234 7.03 -6.15 -13.29
CA TYR A 234 5.92 -5.59 -14.06
C TYR A 234 5.30 -6.65 -14.99
N ALA A 235 3.98 -6.61 -15.13
CA ALA A 235 3.28 -7.37 -16.16
C ALA A 235 3.63 -6.86 -17.56
N ASN A 236 3.67 -5.53 -17.71
CA ASN A 236 4.17 -4.82 -18.90
C ASN A 236 4.59 -3.41 -18.49
N TYR A 237 5.87 -3.08 -18.63
CA TYR A 237 6.40 -1.81 -18.14
C TYR A 237 6.07 -0.61 -19.04
N TYR A 238 5.68 -0.86 -20.29
CA TYR A 238 5.34 0.21 -21.25
C TYR A 238 4.29 1.17 -20.68
N PHE A 239 3.24 0.64 -20.06
CA PHE A 239 2.17 1.45 -19.48
C PHE A 239 2.59 2.19 -18.21
N ASN A 240 3.49 1.60 -17.41
CA ASN A 240 4.09 2.31 -16.28
C ASN A 240 4.84 3.55 -16.76
N LYS A 241 5.66 3.40 -17.81
CA LYS A 241 6.44 4.49 -18.39
C LYS A 241 5.53 5.63 -18.87
N LEU A 242 4.42 5.33 -19.53
CA LEU A 242 3.46 6.34 -19.97
C LEU A 242 2.84 7.12 -18.81
N GLU A 243 2.32 6.44 -17.78
CA GLU A 243 1.70 7.12 -16.63
C GLU A 243 2.75 7.91 -15.83
N LYS A 244 3.97 7.37 -15.68
CA LYS A 244 5.10 8.06 -15.04
C LYS A 244 5.47 9.35 -15.78
N GLU A 245 5.64 9.29 -17.10
CA GLU A 245 5.98 10.46 -17.92
C GLU A 245 4.86 11.51 -17.86
N LYS A 246 3.60 11.09 -17.91
CA LYS A 246 2.44 11.98 -17.76
C LYS A 246 2.45 12.70 -16.40
N LEU A 247 2.64 11.97 -15.31
CA LEU A 247 2.75 12.54 -13.96
C LEU A 247 3.88 13.57 -13.90
N LEU A 248 5.09 13.21 -14.33
CA LEU A 248 6.24 14.11 -14.29
C LEU A 248 6.06 15.36 -15.17
N ASN A 249 5.49 15.20 -16.35
CA ASN A 249 5.22 16.33 -17.25
C ASN A 249 4.19 17.30 -16.67
N ASN A 250 3.20 16.81 -15.92
CA ASN A 250 2.26 17.66 -15.21
C ASN A 250 2.91 18.30 -13.97
N PHE A 251 3.69 17.54 -13.20
CA PHE A 251 4.41 18.06 -12.04
C PHE A 251 5.34 19.23 -12.40
N LYS A 252 6.08 19.13 -13.51
CA LYS A 252 6.95 20.22 -14.01
C LYS A 252 6.21 21.54 -14.28
N LYS A 253 4.90 21.52 -14.51
CA LYS A 253 4.10 22.75 -14.67
C LYS A 253 3.98 23.55 -13.37
N ASN A 254 4.19 22.91 -12.22
CA ASN A 254 4.22 23.56 -10.91
C ASN A 254 5.57 24.24 -10.60
N GLY A 255 6.61 24.00 -11.40
CA GLY A 255 7.93 24.62 -11.25
C GLY A 255 9.05 23.78 -11.88
N ASP A 256 10.07 24.44 -12.39
CA ASP A 256 11.33 23.81 -12.79
C ASP A 256 12.39 24.05 -11.70
N PHE A 257 12.82 22.95 -11.07
CA PHE A 257 13.77 22.96 -9.96
C PHE A 257 15.14 22.42 -10.39
N SER A 258 15.36 22.14 -11.67
CA SER A 258 16.59 21.53 -12.20
C SER A 258 17.86 22.35 -11.97
N SER A 259 17.72 23.67 -11.76
CA SER A 259 18.83 24.56 -11.41
C SER A 259 19.24 24.48 -9.93
N LEU A 260 18.44 23.85 -9.06
CA LEU A 260 18.67 23.76 -7.62
C LEU A 260 19.55 22.55 -7.24
N SER A 261 20.54 22.20 -8.05
CA SER A 261 21.40 21.03 -7.82
C SER A 261 22.50 21.24 -6.75
N GLY A 262 22.75 22.49 -6.36
CA GLY A 262 23.83 22.87 -5.45
C GLY A 262 23.53 22.65 -3.96
N ASN A 263 24.10 23.52 -3.12
CA ASN A 263 23.89 23.49 -1.68
C ASN A 263 22.46 23.87 -1.32
N TRP A 264 21.85 23.14 -0.39
CA TRP A 264 20.55 23.48 0.18
C TRP A 264 20.72 23.84 1.64
N GLN A 265 20.00 24.85 2.12
CA GLN A 265 19.87 25.15 3.53
C GLN A 265 18.42 25.53 3.84
N VAL A 266 17.87 24.93 4.88
CA VAL A 266 16.57 25.29 5.46
C VAL A 266 16.79 25.56 6.94
N GLN A 267 16.27 26.68 7.43
CA GLN A 267 16.26 27.00 8.85
C GLN A 267 14.82 27.29 9.26
N THR A 268 14.35 26.62 10.30
CA THR A 268 13.00 26.76 10.83
C THR A 268 13.00 26.66 12.35
N THR A 269 11.86 26.94 12.97
CA THR A 269 11.61 26.60 14.36
C THR A 269 10.48 25.60 14.42
N GLY A 270 10.60 24.60 15.29
CA GLY A 270 9.64 23.52 15.39
C GLY A 270 9.59 22.92 16.78
N LYS A 271 8.58 22.10 17.03
CA LYS A 271 8.45 21.31 18.25
C LYS A 271 9.17 19.99 18.08
N ILE A 272 10.11 19.69 18.97
CA ILE A 272 10.90 18.44 18.95
C ILE A 272 10.60 17.61 20.19
N GLY A 273 10.53 16.29 20.00
CA GLY A 273 10.28 15.29 21.04
C GLY A 273 8.84 15.28 21.55
N ASP A 274 8.52 14.28 22.37
CA ASP A 274 7.14 13.99 22.80
C ASP A 274 6.48 15.13 23.59
N LYS A 275 7.29 15.94 24.30
CA LYS A 275 6.81 17.10 25.06
C LYS A 275 6.69 18.38 24.21
N GLY A 276 7.02 18.30 22.92
CA GLY A 276 6.84 19.38 21.95
C GLY A 276 7.64 20.65 22.27
N ARG A 277 8.92 20.49 22.62
CA ARG A 277 9.79 21.61 22.98
C ARG A 277 10.14 22.43 21.74
N GLN A 278 9.98 23.75 21.81
CA GLN A 278 10.37 24.64 20.71
C GLN A 278 11.90 24.63 20.56
N ALA A 279 12.37 24.41 19.34
CA ALA A 279 13.79 24.39 19.02
C ALA A 279 14.03 24.93 17.60
N VAL A 280 15.23 25.45 17.37
CA VAL A 280 15.71 25.79 16.04
C VAL A 280 16.17 24.50 15.35
N VAL A 281 15.73 24.33 14.11
CA VAL A 281 16.14 23.24 13.23
C VAL A 281 16.82 23.84 12.01
N VAL A 282 18.03 23.37 11.73
CA VAL A 282 18.76 23.73 10.50
C VAL A 282 19.06 22.45 9.74
N LEU A 283 18.63 22.37 8.48
CA LEU A 283 18.97 21.29 7.57
C LEU A 283 19.87 21.82 6.47
N ARG A 284 20.92 21.08 6.10
CA ARG A 284 21.84 21.45 5.03
C ARG A 284 22.14 20.27 4.14
N ILE A 285 22.31 20.53 2.85
CA ILE A 285 23.01 19.65 1.94
C ILE A 285 24.22 20.39 1.42
N LEU A 286 25.41 19.86 1.68
CA LEU A 286 26.67 20.37 1.19
C LEU A 286 27.08 19.53 -0.02
N ALA A 287 26.90 20.10 -1.21
CA ALA A 287 27.30 19.49 -2.46
C ALA A 287 28.83 19.55 -2.57
N LYS A 288 29.51 18.38 -2.58
CA LYS A 288 30.98 18.32 -2.67
C LYS A 288 31.52 18.49 -4.09
N GLY A 289 30.82 19.26 -4.94
CA GLY A 289 31.31 19.72 -6.25
C GLY A 289 31.33 18.70 -7.40
N ALA A 290 30.78 17.50 -7.23
CA ALA A 290 30.62 16.53 -8.32
C ALA A 290 29.29 16.75 -9.08
N LYS A 291 29.25 16.38 -10.37
CA LYS A 291 27.99 16.40 -11.16
C LYS A 291 26.98 15.34 -10.70
N ASP A 292 27.42 14.36 -9.92
CA ASP A 292 26.62 13.31 -9.30
C ASP A 292 26.64 13.48 -7.78
N ALA A 293 25.46 13.48 -7.14
CA ALA A 293 25.26 13.70 -5.70
C ALA A 293 25.89 12.62 -4.77
N LYS A 294 26.83 11.82 -5.29
CA LYS A 294 27.46 10.67 -4.61
C LYS A 294 28.18 11.02 -3.32
N ASN A 295 28.76 12.22 -3.25
CA ASN A 295 29.61 12.64 -2.15
C ASN A 295 28.93 13.70 -1.26
N ASP A 296 27.62 13.89 -1.41
CA ASP A 296 26.93 14.96 -0.72
C ASP A 296 26.77 14.64 0.75
N LEU A 297 27.11 15.61 1.58
CA LEU A 297 26.97 15.54 3.03
C LEU A 297 25.67 16.24 3.42
N VAL A 298 24.81 15.52 4.12
CA VAL A 298 23.55 16.05 4.63
C VAL A 298 23.67 16.23 6.13
N GLN A 299 23.42 17.44 6.60
CA GLN A 299 23.56 17.80 8.01
C GLN A 299 22.23 18.29 8.57
N GLY A 300 22.00 18.02 9.85
CA GLY A 300 20.91 18.59 10.60
C GLY A 300 21.35 19.02 11.98
N ILE A 301 20.99 20.24 12.36
CA ILE A 301 21.22 20.79 13.70
C ILE A 301 19.87 20.90 14.38
N PHE A 302 19.68 20.15 15.46
CA PHE A 302 18.44 20.13 16.22
C PHE A 302 18.76 20.55 17.65
N ASP A 303 18.38 21.77 18.00
CA ASP A 303 18.69 22.33 19.32
C ASP A 303 20.18 22.30 19.69
N GLY A 304 21.04 22.64 18.71
CA GLY A 304 22.49 22.62 18.90
C GLY A 304 23.14 21.22 18.88
N ILE A 305 22.37 20.16 18.65
CA ILE A 305 22.90 18.81 18.42
C ILE A 305 23.05 18.59 16.92
N ASP A 306 24.27 18.28 16.50
CA ASP A 306 24.62 18.04 15.10
C ASP A 306 24.46 16.56 14.73
N PHE A 307 23.84 16.33 13.58
CA PHE A 307 23.74 15.03 12.92
C PHE A 307 24.24 15.16 11.48
N SER A 308 24.87 14.11 10.95
CA SER A 308 25.36 14.11 9.58
C SER A 308 25.27 12.75 8.94
N VAL A 309 24.82 12.71 7.69
CA VAL A 309 24.68 11.49 6.88
C VAL A 309 25.28 11.74 5.50
N GLU A 310 26.01 10.77 4.98
CA GLU A 310 26.42 10.66 3.59
C GLU A 310 25.54 9.57 2.94
N PRO A 311 24.37 9.91 2.35
CA PRO A 311 23.29 8.94 2.10
C PRO A 311 23.64 7.83 1.10
N LEU A 312 24.71 8.01 0.32
CA LEU A 312 25.17 7.08 -0.70
C LEU A 312 26.50 6.40 -0.34
N ALA A 313 27.07 6.69 0.83
CA ALA A 313 28.29 6.04 1.29
C ALA A 313 28.01 4.57 1.66
N VAL A 314 28.78 3.65 1.08
CA VAL A 314 28.59 2.18 1.25
C VAL A 314 28.71 1.75 2.72
N GLU A 315 29.49 2.48 3.52
CA GLU A 315 29.76 2.18 4.92
C GLU A 315 28.62 2.63 5.86
N GLN A 316 27.74 3.54 5.41
CA GLN A 316 26.65 4.07 6.22
C GLN A 316 25.36 3.26 5.98
N VAL A 317 25.29 2.09 6.59
CA VAL A 317 24.08 1.25 6.64
C VAL A 317 23.45 1.25 8.03
N GLY A 318 22.14 1.06 8.10
CA GLY A 318 21.42 0.90 9.37
C GLY A 318 21.17 2.22 10.10
N LYS A 319 21.59 2.32 11.38
CA LYS A 319 21.16 3.39 12.32
C LYS A 319 21.48 4.81 11.84
N VAL A 320 22.60 5.01 11.14
CA VAL A 320 23.02 6.34 10.65
C VAL A 320 22.02 6.90 9.63
N LEU A 321 21.44 6.06 8.77
CA LEU A 321 20.42 6.51 7.80
C LEU A 321 19.12 6.95 8.49
N LYS A 322 18.90 6.54 9.75
CA LYS A 322 17.72 6.87 10.54
C LYS A 322 17.88 8.21 11.29
N ASP A 323 19.04 8.86 11.18
CA ASP A 323 19.30 10.10 11.90
C ASP A 323 18.45 11.29 11.40
N PRO A 324 18.00 12.16 12.33
CA PRO A 324 18.16 12.05 13.78
C PRO A 324 17.30 10.93 14.40
N PRO A 325 17.67 10.38 15.57
CA PRO A 325 16.90 9.32 16.22
C PRO A 325 15.42 9.68 16.39
N GLY A 326 14.53 8.73 16.08
CA GLY A 326 13.08 8.92 16.14
C GLY A 326 12.47 9.64 14.93
N SER A 327 13.27 10.08 13.95
CA SER A 327 12.77 10.76 12.76
C SER A 327 12.39 9.84 11.59
N GLY A 328 12.80 8.56 11.64
CA GLY A 328 12.67 7.62 10.52
C GLY A 328 13.67 7.86 9.38
N GLY A 329 14.62 8.79 9.54
CA GLY A 329 15.62 9.15 8.53
C GLY A 329 15.35 10.49 7.84
N LEU A 330 15.08 11.54 8.62
CA LEU A 330 14.78 12.88 8.10
C LEU A 330 15.89 13.46 7.21
N LEU A 331 17.17 13.23 7.54
CA LEU A 331 18.28 13.71 6.70
C LEU A 331 18.27 13.03 5.32
N VAL A 332 18.01 11.72 5.29
CA VAL A 332 17.83 10.98 4.04
C VAL A 332 16.60 11.45 3.29
N ALA A 333 15.49 11.74 3.99
CA ALA A 333 14.29 12.28 3.36
C ALA A 333 14.55 13.64 2.68
N PHE A 334 15.26 14.54 3.35
CA PHE A 334 15.64 15.84 2.79
C PHE A 334 16.55 15.69 1.56
N PHE A 335 17.48 14.73 1.57
CA PHE A 335 18.30 14.38 0.42
C PHE A 335 17.46 13.92 -0.78
N GLN A 336 16.56 12.95 -0.55
CA GLN A 336 15.70 12.38 -1.59
C GLN A 336 14.85 13.47 -2.26
N LEU A 337 14.38 14.46 -1.50
CA LEU A 337 13.61 15.58 -2.04
C LEU A 337 14.43 16.38 -3.07
N ARG A 338 15.69 16.70 -2.77
CA ARG A 338 16.57 17.34 -3.75
C ARG A 338 16.85 16.43 -4.94
N GLN A 339 17.00 15.12 -4.74
CA GLN A 339 17.17 14.17 -5.85
C GLN A 339 16.00 14.24 -6.83
N LEU A 340 14.76 14.20 -6.32
CA LEU A 340 13.56 14.32 -7.15
C LEU A 340 13.50 15.69 -7.85
N LEU A 341 13.66 16.79 -7.11
CA LEU A 341 13.44 18.14 -7.63
C LEU A 341 14.54 18.58 -8.61
N ALA A 342 15.81 18.40 -8.27
CA ALA A 342 16.93 18.90 -9.06
C ALA A 342 17.36 17.95 -10.19
N TYR A 343 17.26 16.62 -9.97
CA TYR A 343 17.79 15.63 -10.91
C TYR A 343 16.71 14.79 -11.59
N GLY A 344 15.48 14.79 -11.06
CA GLY A 344 14.38 13.96 -11.57
C GLY A 344 14.78 12.48 -11.59
N GLU A 345 14.41 11.77 -12.66
CA GLU A 345 14.73 10.34 -12.84
C GLU A 345 16.23 10.05 -12.78
N LYS A 346 17.10 10.97 -13.24
CA LYS A 346 18.56 10.78 -13.19
C LYS A 346 19.13 10.79 -11.78
N GLY A 347 18.37 11.29 -10.79
CA GLY A 347 18.75 11.29 -9.39
C GLY A 347 18.68 9.91 -8.73
N PHE A 348 18.12 8.91 -9.42
CA PHE A 348 17.83 7.58 -8.88
C PHE A 348 18.46 6.49 -9.75
N VAL A 349 19.08 5.50 -9.11
CA VAL A 349 19.76 4.36 -9.78
C VAL A 349 18.96 3.06 -9.64
N GLY A 350 17.89 3.07 -8.81
CA GLY A 350 17.00 1.93 -8.58
C GLY A 350 15.66 2.06 -9.31
N ASP A 351 14.58 1.77 -8.60
CA ASP A 351 13.23 2.00 -9.11
C ASP A 351 12.96 3.50 -9.27
N PHE A 352 12.24 3.84 -10.33
CA PHE A 352 11.70 5.16 -10.59
C PHE A 352 10.46 4.96 -11.47
N SER A 353 9.33 4.72 -10.83
CA SER A 353 8.15 4.14 -11.46
C SER A 353 6.86 4.80 -10.99
N HIS A 354 5.83 4.73 -11.83
CA HIS A 354 4.48 5.07 -11.39
C HIS A 354 3.98 4.01 -10.41
N GLY A 355 3.52 4.41 -9.23
CA GLY A 355 3.07 3.53 -8.15
C GLY A 355 1.59 3.17 -8.20
N GLY A 356 0.80 3.82 -9.05
CA GLY A 356 -0.65 3.74 -9.07
C GLY A 356 -1.31 4.86 -8.26
N ILE A 357 -2.48 4.55 -7.69
CA ILE A 357 -3.25 5.45 -6.83
C ILE A 357 -3.31 4.85 -5.43
N GLU A 358 -3.05 5.65 -4.40
CA GLU A 358 -3.10 5.24 -2.99
C GLU A 358 -3.77 6.31 -2.11
N PRO A 359 -4.50 5.92 -1.05
CA PRO A 359 -5.01 6.87 -0.07
C PRO A 359 -3.88 7.59 0.66
N TYR A 360 -3.89 8.92 0.58
CA TYR A 360 -3.05 9.83 1.33
C TYR A 360 -3.93 10.60 2.32
N TYR A 361 -3.44 10.81 3.54
CA TYR A 361 -4.19 11.54 4.57
C TYR A 361 -3.41 12.78 4.93
N THR A 362 -3.99 13.96 4.66
CA THR A 362 -3.37 15.23 5.01
C THR A 362 -3.28 15.36 6.53
N PRO A 363 -2.19 15.90 7.09
CA PRO A 363 -2.09 16.17 8.52
C PRO A 363 -3.26 17.04 9.01
N SER A 364 -3.68 16.82 10.24
CA SER A 364 -4.67 17.64 10.95
C SER A 364 -4.01 18.21 12.20
N GLU A 365 -4.34 19.46 12.55
CA GLU A 365 -3.92 20.07 13.81
C GLU A 365 -4.47 19.31 15.03
N ASN A 366 -5.64 18.67 14.89
CA ASN A 366 -6.21 17.81 15.92
C ASN A 366 -5.86 16.34 15.64
N THR A 367 -4.78 15.88 16.23
CA THR A 367 -4.33 14.48 16.16
C THR A 367 -5.08 13.55 17.11
N LEU A 368 -5.78 14.10 18.11
CA LEU A 368 -6.53 13.32 19.12
C LEU A 368 -7.87 12.80 18.60
N LYS A 369 -8.48 13.51 17.65
CA LYS A 369 -9.73 13.11 16.98
C LYS A 369 -9.60 13.33 15.47
N PRO A 370 -8.87 12.45 14.78
CA PRO A 370 -8.71 12.56 13.33
C PRO A 370 -10.06 12.42 12.62
N ASN A 371 -10.20 13.11 11.49
CA ASN A 371 -11.31 12.90 10.56
C ASN A 371 -10.73 12.38 9.25
N PHE A 372 -10.38 11.08 9.24
CA PHE A 372 -9.70 10.47 8.11
C PHE A 372 -10.52 10.52 6.81
N ALA A 373 -11.85 10.60 6.90
CA ALA A 373 -12.71 10.79 5.74
C ALA A 373 -12.48 12.17 5.09
N ALA A 374 -12.40 13.24 5.89
CA ALA A 374 -12.14 14.60 5.39
C ALA A 374 -10.67 14.82 4.96
N GLN A 375 -9.73 14.07 5.54
CA GLN A 375 -8.29 14.17 5.24
C GLN A 375 -7.87 13.38 4.00
N ARG A 376 -8.70 12.44 3.53
CA ARG A 376 -8.31 11.49 2.48
C ARG A 376 -8.27 12.16 1.12
N ILE A 377 -7.15 11.97 0.43
CA ILE A 377 -6.95 12.23 -1.00
C ILE A 377 -6.49 10.91 -1.63
N ASP A 378 -7.14 10.46 -2.69
CA ASP A 378 -6.66 9.33 -3.48
C ASP A 378 -5.53 9.81 -4.39
N ALA A 379 -4.31 9.82 -3.86
CA ALA A 379 -3.14 10.45 -4.47
C ALA A 379 -2.52 9.58 -5.55
N GLU A 380 -1.98 10.22 -6.58
CA GLU A 380 -1.14 9.58 -7.58
C GLU A 380 0.26 9.39 -7.00
N VAL A 381 0.81 8.18 -7.10
CA VAL A 381 2.06 7.82 -6.43
C VAL A 381 3.19 7.67 -7.43
N LEU A 382 4.35 8.27 -7.13
CA LEU A 382 5.63 7.89 -7.73
C LEU A 382 6.39 7.05 -6.71
N ARG A 383 7.00 5.94 -7.15
CA ARG A 383 7.88 5.11 -6.32
C ARG A 383 9.30 5.27 -6.78
N THR A 384 10.21 5.51 -5.85
CA THR A 384 11.63 5.61 -6.14
C THR A 384 12.45 4.76 -5.19
N ASN A 385 13.60 4.30 -5.66
CA ASN A 385 14.62 3.68 -4.83
C ASN A 385 15.99 4.29 -5.14
N LEU A 386 16.72 4.64 -4.09
CA LEU A 386 18.09 5.11 -4.18
C LEU A 386 18.90 4.48 -3.05
N ALA A 387 19.92 3.70 -3.42
CA ALA A 387 20.79 2.97 -2.49
C ALA A 387 20.01 2.10 -1.47
N GLY A 388 18.93 1.45 -1.90
CA GLY A 388 18.12 0.59 -1.03
C GLY A 388 17.06 1.33 -0.21
N VAL A 389 17.11 2.66 -0.14
CA VAL A 389 16.08 3.49 0.50
C VAL A 389 14.91 3.67 -0.45
N ASN A 390 13.72 3.29 -0.01
CA ASN A 390 12.49 3.42 -0.79
C ASN A 390 11.77 4.72 -0.45
N THR A 391 11.16 5.35 -1.44
CA THR A 391 10.32 6.53 -1.24
C THR A 391 9.03 6.41 -2.02
N LYS A 392 7.92 6.75 -1.36
CA LYS A 392 6.63 7.01 -2.01
C LYS A 392 6.37 8.50 -2.03
N TRP A 393 6.14 9.06 -3.21
CA TRP A 393 5.80 10.46 -3.41
C TRP A 393 4.33 10.58 -3.77
N TYR A 394 3.58 11.39 -3.05
CA TYR A 394 2.14 11.52 -3.22
C TYR A 394 1.82 12.83 -3.93
N PHE A 395 1.15 12.74 -5.07
CA PHE A 395 0.73 13.90 -5.86
C PHE A 395 -0.78 14.02 -5.87
N ASN A 396 -1.28 15.25 -5.83
CA ASN A 396 -2.68 15.52 -6.01
C ASN A 396 -3.08 15.23 -7.47
N PRO A 397 -4.06 14.35 -7.75
CA PRO A 397 -4.45 14.05 -9.13
C PRO A 397 -5.04 15.25 -9.88
N ALA A 398 -5.56 16.27 -9.18
CA ALA A 398 -6.22 17.41 -9.79
C ALA A 398 -5.23 18.42 -10.40
N ASP A 399 -4.10 18.68 -9.73
CA ASP A 399 -3.13 19.71 -10.13
C ASP A 399 -1.67 19.22 -10.15
N SER A 400 -1.44 17.94 -9.86
CA SER A 400 -0.13 17.29 -9.78
C SER A 400 0.84 17.98 -8.81
N LYS A 401 0.35 18.72 -7.81
CA LYS A 401 1.21 19.21 -6.71
C LYS A 401 1.64 18.07 -5.81
N LEU A 402 2.89 18.11 -5.33
CA LEU A 402 3.42 17.12 -4.40
C LEU A 402 2.80 17.35 -3.00
N LEU A 403 1.92 16.47 -2.56
CA LEU A 403 1.26 16.56 -1.25
C LEU A 403 2.22 16.23 -0.11
N GLY A 404 3.13 15.29 -0.35
CA GLY A 404 4.08 14.80 0.63
C GLY A 404 4.78 13.55 0.14
N TYR A 405 5.61 12.97 0.99
CA TYR A 405 6.33 11.74 0.68
C TYR A 405 6.71 10.99 1.95
N GLU A 406 6.94 9.69 1.78
CA GLU A 406 7.31 8.76 2.85
C GLU A 406 8.63 8.08 2.47
N VAL A 407 9.63 8.17 3.34
CA VAL A 407 10.93 7.54 3.15
C VAL A 407 11.12 6.40 4.13
N SER A 408 11.38 5.21 3.61
CA SER A 408 11.67 4.01 4.38
C SER A 408 13.13 3.62 4.20
N THR A 409 13.91 3.79 5.25
CA THR A 409 15.33 3.38 5.34
C THR A 409 15.47 1.91 5.73
N ASP A 410 14.43 1.35 6.34
CA ASP A 410 14.31 -0.05 6.74
C ASP A 410 12.86 -0.51 6.48
N ARG A 411 12.65 -1.80 6.23
CA ARG A 411 11.30 -2.36 5.98
C ARG A 411 10.51 -2.55 7.27
N GLU A 412 11.19 -2.76 8.38
CA GLU A 412 10.57 -3.04 9.68
C GLU A 412 10.34 -1.78 10.53
N ASP A 413 10.78 -0.62 10.05
CA ASP A 413 10.64 0.65 10.77
C ASP A 413 9.52 1.53 10.19
N ASP A 414 9.08 2.48 11.00
CA ASP A 414 8.18 3.54 10.56
C ASP A 414 8.90 4.48 9.58
N PRO A 415 8.24 4.86 8.47
CA PRO A 415 8.82 5.79 7.51
C PRO A 415 8.94 7.20 8.10
N CYS A 416 9.92 7.96 7.62
CA CYS A 416 9.90 9.41 7.75
C CYS A 416 8.81 9.98 6.84
N GLU A 417 7.82 10.67 7.39
CA GLU A 417 6.73 11.30 6.63
C GLU A 417 6.94 12.82 6.55
N ILE A 418 6.91 13.36 5.33
CA ILE A 418 7.00 14.79 5.05
C ILE A 418 5.72 15.21 4.33
N HIS A 419 5.10 16.28 4.82
CA HIS A 419 3.84 16.79 4.30
C HIS A 419 3.98 18.26 3.90
N PHE A 420 3.38 18.63 2.78
CA PHE A 420 3.32 20.01 2.29
C PHE A 420 1.90 20.55 2.50
N SER A 421 1.76 21.55 3.37
CA SER A 421 0.47 22.14 3.72
C SER A 421 0.10 23.35 2.86
N ASP A 422 1.09 24.09 2.31
CA ASP A 422 0.84 25.32 1.56
C ASP A 422 1.89 25.54 0.46
N TYR A 423 1.46 25.50 -0.81
CA TYR A 423 2.25 25.97 -1.95
C TYR A 423 2.04 27.47 -2.14
N LYS A 424 2.83 28.30 -1.47
CA LYS A 424 2.82 29.76 -1.66
C LYS A 424 4.08 30.16 -2.41
N LYS A 425 3.92 31.04 -3.40
CA LYS A 425 5.06 31.75 -3.99
C LYS A 425 5.58 32.70 -2.89
N ASP A 426 6.88 32.71 -2.63
CA ASP A 426 7.46 33.75 -1.77
C ASP A 426 7.02 35.11 -2.33
N SER A 427 6.32 35.86 -1.46
CA SER A 427 5.76 37.18 -1.76
C SER A 427 6.85 38.23 -1.87
#